data_AF-A0A0R3QG99-F1
#
_entry.id   AF-A0A0R3QG99-F1
#
_cell.length_a   1.000
_cell.length_b   1.000
_cell.length_c   1.000
_cell.angle_alpha   90.00
_cell.angle_beta   90.00
_cell.angle_gamma   90.00
#
_symmetry.space_group_name_H-M   'P 1'
#
loop_
_entity.id
_entity.type
_entity.pdbx_description
1 polymer ?
#
loop_
_entity_poly.entity_id
_entity_poly.type
_entity_poly.pdbx_seq_one_letter_code
_entity_poly.pdbx_strand_id
1 'polypeptide(L)' 'MTTVTIPGSLVNKRKKHFLGMPAPAGYVAGVGRGATGFTTRSDIGPARDSTDLPELPPAGPTKKAR' A
#
# COMPACT_ATOMS: atom_id res chain seq x y z
N MET A 1 6.31 -28.78 9.20
CA MET A 1 4.92 -28.45 9.56
C MET A 1 4.91 -27.93 10.99
N THR A 2 5.06 -26.62 11.19
CA THR A 2 4.94 -26.01 12.53
C THR A 2 3.84 -24.95 12.47
N THR A 3 2.67 -25.32 12.97
CA THR A 3 1.50 -24.45 13.09
C THR A 3 1.71 -23.50 14.26
N VAL A 4 1.96 -22.21 13.99
CA VAL A 4 1.96 -21.18 15.03
C VAL A 4 0.52 -20.72 15.25
N THR A 5 -0.15 -21.34 16.22
CA THR A 5 -1.38 -20.81 16.81
C THR A 5 -1.04 -19.51 17.53
N ILE A 6 -1.66 -18.39 17.14
CA ILE A 6 -1.45 -17.08 17.78
C ILE A 6 -2.59 -16.85 18.78
N PRO A 7 -2.39 -17.09 20.09
CA PRO A 7 -3.39 -16.75 21.09
C PRO A 7 -3.39 -15.23 21.31
N GLY A 8 -4.56 -14.62 21.16
CA GLY A 8 -4.85 -13.31 21.73
C GLY A 8 -4.33 -12.11 20.94
N SER A 9 -5.25 -11.48 20.22
CA SER A 9 -5.16 -10.13 19.66
C SER A 9 -5.09 -9.02 20.74
N LEU A 10 -4.17 -9.11 21.69
CA LEU A 10 -4.05 -8.19 22.83
C LEU A 10 -2.82 -7.27 22.79
N VAL A 11 -2.05 -7.27 21.69
CA VAL A 11 -0.99 -6.28 21.48
C VAL A 11 -1.62 -5.06 20.79
N ASN A 12 -1.93 -4.03 21.58
CA ASN A 12 -2.22 -2.65 21.17
C ASN A 12 -2.92 -2.50 19.80
N LYS A 13 -4.25 -2.32 19.79
CA LYS A 13 -5.13 -2.29 18.59
C LYS A 13 -4.64 -1.40 17.42
N ARG A 14 -3.75 -0.44 17.70
CA ARG A 14 -3.13 0.47 16.72
C ARG A 14 -1.91 -0.12 15.98
N LYS A 15 -1.16 -1.04 16.59
CA LYS A 15 0.05 -1.61 15.98
C LYS A 15 -0.30 -2.90 15.25
N LYS A 16 -0.14 -2.89 13.92
CA LYS A 16 -0.35 -4.09 13.12
C LYS A 16 0.70 -5.14 13.46
N HIS A 17 0.28 -6.40 13.53
CA HIS A 17 1.14 -7.54 13.87
C HIS A 17 2.42 -7.61 13.03
N PHE A 18 2.32 -7.29 11.74
CA PHE A 18 3.43 -7.39 10.79
C PHE A 18 4.52 -6.31 10.97
N LEU A 19 4.26 -5.19 11.67
CA LEU A 19 5.20 -4.05 11.74
C LEU A 19 6.48 -4.34 12.55
N GLY A 20 6.52 -5.40 13.36
CA GLY A 20 7.71 -5.80 14.12
C GLY A 20 8.27 -7.16 13.72
N MET A 21 7.69 -7.81 12.71
CA MET A 21 8.16 -9.11 12.26
C MET A 21 9.30 -8.93 11.27
N PRO A 22 10.30 -9.83 11.27
CA PRO A 22 11.31 -9.86 10.22
C PRO A 22 10.63 -10.11 8.87
N ALA A 23 11.24 -9.60 7.80
CA ALA A 23 10.76 -9.85 6.45
C ALA A 23 10.77 -11.37 6.15
N PRO A 24 9.74 -11.91 5.45
CA PRO A 24 9.74 -13.32 5.07
C PRO A 24 10.92 -13.67 4.16
N ALA A 25 11.48 -14.86 4.34
CA ALA A 25 12.58 -15.35 3.51
C ALA A 25 12.15 -15.42 2.04
N GLY A 26 12.99 -14.89 1.14
CA GLY A 26 12.72 -14.86 -0.31
C GLY A 26 11.67 -13.82 -0.74
N TYR A 27 11.18 -12.96 0.17
CA TYR A 27 10.24 -11.91 -0.20
C TYR A 27 10.94 -10.82 -1.04
N VAL A 28 10.44 -10.63 -2.26
CA VAL A 28 10.82 -9.50 -3.12
C VAL A 28 9.64 -8.52 -3.14
N ALA A 29 9.89 -7.28 -2.69
CA ALA A 29 8.85 -6.28 -2.59
C ALA A 29 8.20 -6.00 -3.96
N GLY A 30 6.86 -5.98 -4.00
CA GLY A 30 6.10 -5.60 -5.19
C GLY A 30 5.94 -6.68 -6.26
N VAL A 31 6.76 -7.75 -6.26
CA VAL A 31 6.69 -8.83 -7.28
C VAL A 31 5.32 -9.51 -7.32
N GLY A 32 4.76 -9.86 -6.15
CA GLY A 32 3.43 -10.47 -6.08
C GLY A 32 2.27 -9.56 -6.51
N ARG A 33 2.52 -8.27 -6.77
CA ARG A 33 1.53 -7.31 -7.32
C ARG A 33 1.86 -6.90 -8.76
N GLY A 34 2.85 -7.55 -9.40
CA GLY A 34 3.29 -7.22 -10.75
C GLY A 34 4.20 -5.99 -10.84
N ALA A 35 4.74 -5.50 -9.72
CA ALA A 35 5.77 -4.46 -9.80
C ALA A 35 7.07 -5.08 -10.33
N THR A 36 7.43 -4.73 -11.55
CA THR A 36 8.63 -5.22 -12.25
C THR A 36 9.34 -4.06 -12.92
N GLY A 37 10.67 -4.13 -13.00
CA GLY A 37 11.49 -3.08 -13.61
C GLY A 37 11.82 -1.91 -12.67
N PHE A 38 12.73 -1.06 -13.12
CA PHE A 38 13.11 0.18 -12.44
C PHE A 38 12.66 1.33 -13.33
N THR A 39 11.65 2.08 -12.88
CA THR A 39 11.14 3.25 -13.60
C THR A 39 11.72 4.50 -12.95
N THR A 40 12.55 5.23 -13.68
CA THR A 40 13.03 6.56 -13.30
C THR A 40 12.04 7.63 -13.74
N ARG A 41 12.27 8.87 -13.27
CA ARG A 41 11.50 10.03 -13.73
C ARG A 41 11.62 10.29 -15.23
N SER A 42 12.73 9.87 -15.87
CA SER A 42 12.91 10.01 -17.31
C SER A 42 12.05 9.02 -18.11
N ASP A 43 11.78 7.82 -17.57
CA ASP A 43 10.98 6.79 -18.25
C ASP A 43 9.49 7.14 -18.30
N ILE A 44 8.98 7.88 -17.31
CA ILE A 44 7.57 8.32 -17.24
C ILE A 44 7.30 9.64 -17.98
N GLY A 45 8.35 10.38 -18.35
CA GLY A 45 8.23 11.71 -18.93
C GLY A 45 7.92 12.82 -17.91
N PRO A 46 7.72 14.06 -18.37
CA PRO A 46 7.41 15.19 -17.50
C PRO A 46 6.12 14.92 -16.71
N ALA A 47 6.06 15.43 -15.48
CA ALA A 47 4.82 15.41 -14.73
C ALA A 47 3.76 16.16 -15.55
N ARG A 48 2.58 15.54 -15.74
CA ARG A 48 1.44 16.23 -16.32
C ARG A 48 1.12 17.44 -15.44
N ASP A 49 0.87 18.59 -16.04
CA ASP A 49 0.48 19.77 -15.26
C ASP A 49 -0.87 19.48 -14.58
N SER A 50 -1.03 19.92 -13.33
CA SER A 50 -2.28 19.75 -12.58
C SER A 50 -3.48 20.43 -13.24
N THR A 51 -3.23 21.32 -14.20
CA THR A 51 -4.21 21.97 -15.08
C THR A 51 -4.73 21.07 -16.21
N ASP A 52 -3.99 20.02 -16.59
CA ASP A 52 -4.36 19.12 -17.69
C ASP A 52 -5.29 17.98 -17.26
N LEU A 53 -5.56 17.84 -15.95
CA LEU A 53 -6.67 16.99 -15.53
C LEU A 53 -7.96 17.69 -15.97
N PRO A 54 -8.81 17.07 -16.81
CA PRO A 54 -10.18 17.56 -16.93
C PRO A 54 -10.73 17.56 -15.51
N GLU A 55 -11.23 18.72 -15.07
CA GLU A 55 -11.79 18.94 -13.74
C GLU A 55 -12.79 17.81 -13.47
N LEU A 56 -12.33 16.76 -12.80
CA LEU A 56 -13.21 15.71 -12.35
C LEU A 56 -14.12 16.43 -11.35
N PRO A 57 -15.46 16.39 -11.53
CA PRO A 57 -16.37 17.12 -10.65
C PRO A 57 -15.96 16.85 -9.20
N PRO A 58 -15.91 17.89 -8.35
CA PRO A 58 -15.42 17.76 -6.98
C PRO A 58 -16.14 16.55 -6.37
N ALA A 59 -15.37 15.52 -6.04
CA ALA A 59 -15.90 14.30 -5.46
C ALA A 59 -16.80 14.72 -4.30
N GLY A 60 -18.12 14.54 -4.49
CA GLY A 60 -19.12 15.05 -3.58
C GLY A 60 -18.83 14.61 -2.15
N PRO A 61 -19.29 15.35 -1.14
CA PRO A 61 -18.93 15.09 0.24
C PRO A 61 -19.28 13.64 0.61
N THR A 62 -18.27 12.84 0.95
CA THR A 62 -18.48 11.51 1.52
C THR A 62 -19.23 11.70 2.83
N LYS A 63 -20.54 11.46 2.83
CA LYS A 63 -21.33 11.39 4.06
C LYS A 63 -20.72 10.26 4.90
N LYS A 64 -20.07 10.62 6.02
CA LYS A 64 -19.78 9.65 7.07
C LYS A 64 -21.12 9.09 7.54
N ALA A 65 -21.40 7.83 7.23
CA ALA A 65 -22.45 7.09 7.90
C ALA A 65 -22.07 6.98 9.38
N ARG A 66 -23.04 7.35 10.23
CA ARG A 66 -22.99 7.36 11.68
C ARG A 66 -22.81 5.95 12.24
#